data_AF-A0A1E3VFV3-F1
#
_entry.id   AF-A0A1E3VFV3-F1
#
_cell.length_a   1.000
_cell.length_b   1.000
_cell.length_c   1.000
_cell.angle_alpha   90.00
_cell.angle_beta   90.00
_cell.angle_gamma   90.00
#
_symmetry.space_group_name_H-M   'P 1'
#
loop_
_entity.id
_entity.type
_entity.pdbx_description
1 polymer ?
#
loop_
_entity_poly.entity_id
_entity_poly.type
_entity_poly.pdbx_seq_one_letter_code
_entity_poly.pdbx_strand_id
1 'polypeptide(L)'
;MTISDYASLLVDAGAYSGRDDIAHLFPRFVALAEQKFNRVLRLAGMEKAATLALAEGEGSLPADFLEARQVLAPGSRLLRARPLADLTVVATAGGAPVGYAIIGDRIRVRPRGAAELEVTYYARIPALTAAEPSNWLIDRAPDVYLYGLVEEIAIWERDAAKAGAAETLKRQAMAGLGLADERLRWGNGEIAIGGPTP
;
A
#
# COMPACT_ATOMS: atom_id res chain seq x y z
N MET A 1 28.49 -2.73 5.18
CA MET A 1 27.40 -3.12 6.09
C MET A 1 26.16 -3.38 5.24
N THR A 2 25.35 -4.36 5.61
CA THR A 2 24.10 -4.71 4.93
C THR A 2 22.96 -4.21 5.81
N ILE A 3 22.11 -3.31 5.29
CA ILE A 3 20.88 -2.90 5.97
C ILE A 3 19.90 -4.08 5.89
N SER A 4 19.63 -4.71 7.03
CA SER A 4 18.75 -5.88 7.13
C SER A 4 17.68 -5.74 8.20
N ASP A 5 17.77 -4.73 9.05
CA ASP A 5 16.84 -4.52 10.15
C ASP A 5 16.77 -3.03 10.54
N TYR A 6 15.85 -2.73 11.46
CA TYR A 6 15.65 -1.38 11.98
C TYR A 6 16.92 -0.75 12.56
N ALA A 7 17.71 -1.50 13.34
CA ALA A 7 18.89 -0.97 14.00
C ALA A 7 20.01 -0.61 13.01
N SER A 8 20.28 -1.50 12.05
CA SER A 8 21.24 -1.28 10.97
C SER A 8 20.82 -0.11 10.07
N LEU A 9 19.52 0.03 9.77
CA LEU A 9 18.99 1.18 9.05
C LEU A 9 19.29 2.51 9.76
N LEU A 10 19.08 2.58 11.09
CA LEU A 10 19.32 3.81 11.84
C LEU A 10 20.80 4.20 11.83
N VAL A 11 21.70 3.23 12.00
CA VAL A 11 23.15 3.47 11.96
C VAL A 11 23.58 3.96 10.58
N ASP A 12 23.17 3.27 9.52
CA ASP A 12 23.58 3.63 8.17
C ASP A 12 22.99 4.98 7.74
N ALA A 13 21.75 5.31 8.12
CA ALA A 13 21.15 6.62 7.83
C ALA A 13 21.80 7.76 8.61
N GLY A 14 22.20 7.51 9.86
CA GLY A 14 22.97 8.45 10.66
C GLY A 14 24.33 8.77 10.02
N ALA A 15 25.06 7.74 9.60
CA ALA A 15 26.32 7.89 8.87
C ALA A 15 26.14 8.60 7.51
N TYR A 16 25.10 8.26 6.75
CA TYR A 16 24.82 8.88 5.44
C TYR A 16 24.45 10.36 5.55
N SER A 17 23.69 10.70 6.58
CA SER A 17 23.26 12.08 6.84
C SER A 17 24.33 12.89 7.56
N GLY A 18 25.29 12.25 8.24
CA GLY A 18 26.24 12.88 9.14
C GLY A 18 25.60 13.39 10.43
N ARG A 19 24.42 12.87 10.81
CA ARG A 19 23.57 13.38 11.91
C ARG A 19 23.18 12.33 12.92
N ASP A 20 24.17 11.68 13.51
CA ASP A 20 23.95 10.74 14.62
C ASP A 20 23.45 11.43 15.89
N ASP A 21 23.69 12.75 16.02
CA ASP A 21 23.28 13.59 17.16
C ASP A 21 21.75 13.64 17.35
N ILE A 22 20.98 13.39 16.29
CA ILE A 22 19.51 13.39 16.31
C ILE A 22 18.90 12.00 16.19
N ALA A 23 19.67 10.92 16.44
CA ALA A 23 19.18 9.55 16.31
C ALA A 23 17.91 9.25 17.13
N HIS A 24 17.70 9.96 18.25
CA HIS A 24 16.48 9.88 19.06
C HIS A 24 15.21 10.31 18.30
N LEU A 25 15.32 11.08 17.21
CA LEU A 25 14.22 11.49 16.34
C LEU A 25 13.98 10.51 15.18
N PHE A 26 14.92 9.61 14.89
CA PHE A 26 14.81 8.68 13.76
C PHE A 26 13.54 7.81 13.78
N PRO A 27 13.03 7.32 14.92
CA PRO A 27 11.76 6.57 14.93
C PRO A 27 10.59 7.37 14.32
N ARG A 28 10.55 8.68 14.57
CA ARG A 28 9.53 9.56 13.99
C ARG A 28 9.74 9.74 12.49
N PHE A 29 10.99 9.87 12.05
CA PHE A 29 11.32 10.03 10.64
C PHE A 29 11.04 8.76 9.84
N VAL A 30 11.31 7.57 10.39
CA VAL A 30 10.91 6.30 9.78
C VAL A 30 9.39 6.26 9.57
N ALA A 31 8.61 6.61 10.59
CA ALA A 31 7.15 6.65 10.47
C ALA A 31 6.66 7.64 9.39
N LEU A 32 7.31 8.80 9.23
CA LEU A 32 6.98 9.77 8.17
C LEU A 32 7.35 9.25 6.78
N ALA A 33 8.52 8.61 6.64
CA ALA A 33 8.93 7.97 5.40
C ALA A 33 7.94 6.87 5.00
N GLU A 34 7.52 6.03 5.94
CA GLU A 34 6.51 4.99 5.71
C GLU A 34 5.16 5.57 5.29
N GLN A 35 4.73 6.70 5.85
CA GLN A 35 3.53 7.38 5.37
C GLN A 35 3.65 7.82 3.91
N LYS A 36 4.83 8.30 3.49
CA LYS A 36 5.09 8.64 2.07
C LYS A 36 5.08 7.39 1.20
N PHE A 37 5.69 6.29 1.64
CA PHE A 37 5.69 5.02 0.90
C PHE A 37 4.27 4.50 0.69
N ASN A 38 3.44 4.49 1.74
CA ASN A 38 2.06 4.02 1.68
C ASN A 38 1.15 4.84 0.75
N ARG A 39 1.51 6.10 0.45
CA ARG A 39 0.77 6.94 -0.51
C ARG A 39 1.08 6.62 -1.97
N VAL A 40 2.26 6.05 -2.24
CA VAL A 40 2.78 5.90 -3.61
C VAL A 40 2.87 4.44 -4.03
N LEU A 41 3.33 3.55 -3.15
CA LEU A 41 3.58 2.15 -3.50
C LEU A 41 2.29 1.34 -3.55
N ARG A 42 2.20 0.47 -4.56
CA ARG A 42 1.14 -0.55 -4.74
C ARG A 42 1.79 -1.84 -5.26
N LEU A 43 2.45 -2.54 -4.35
CA LEU A 43 3.31 -3.69 -4.66
C LEU A 43 2.71 -5.01 -4.17
N ALA A 44 3.22 -6.15 -4.65
CA ALA A 44 2.68 -7.47 -4.28
C ALA A 44 2.80 -7.74 -2.78
N GLY A 45 3.87 -7.27 -2.14
CA GLY A 45 4.06 -7.38 -0.69
C GLY A 45 3.06 -6.59 0.15
N MET A 46 2.29 -5.67 -0.46
CA MET A 46 1.21 -4.95 0.20
C MET A 46 -0.14 -5.68 0.06
N GLU A 47 -0.25 -6.74 -0.74
CA GLU A 47 -1.54 -7.39 -0.97
C GLU A 47 -1.94 -8.30 0.19
N LYS A 48 -3.17 -8.12 0.69
CA LYS A 48 -3.82 -9.01 1.66
C LYS A 48 -5.22 -9.36 1.18
N ALA A 49 -5.68 -10.53 1.59
CA ALA A 49 -7.06 -10.97 1.41
C ALA A 49 -7.78 -10.98 2.76
N ALA A 50 -9.04 -10.53 2.78
CA ALA A 50 -9.90 -10.57 3.94
C ALA A 50 -11.34 -10.86 3.53
N THR A 51 -12.05 -11.62 4.35
CA THR A 51 -13.50 -11.81 4.23
C THR A 51 -14.20 -10.77 5.11
N LEU A 52 -15.03 -9.93 4.50
CA LEU A 52 -15.76 -8.87 5.18
C LEU A 52 -17.20 -9.32 5.41
N ALA A 53 -17.60 -9.43 6.67
CA ALA A 53 -18.99 -9.64 7.02
C ALA A 53 -19.80 -8.36 6.75
N LEU A 54 -20.96 -8.51 6.12
CA LEU A 54 -21.88 -7.43 5.81
C LEU A 54 -23.10 -7.47 6.72
N ALA A 55 -23.44 -6.33 7.31
CA ALA A 55 -24.71 -6.07 7.98
C ALA A 55 -25.47 -5.00 7.16
N GLU A 56 -26.68 -5.30 6.70
CA GLU A 56 -27.48 -4.37 5.88
C GLU A 56 -26.73 -3.84 4.63
N GLY A 57 -25.89 -4.70 4.04
CA GLY A 57 -25.05 -4.37 2.89
C GLY A 57 -23.91 -3.39 3.19
N GLU A 58 -23.48 -3.29 4.46
CA GLU A 58 -22.32 -2.51 4.89
C GLU A 58 -21.37 -3.39 5.72
N GLY A 59 -20.06 -3.23 5.53
CA GLY A 59 -19.03 -3.96 6.28
C GLY A 59 -17.86 -3.05 6.61
N SER A 60 -17.18 -3.32 7.72
CA SER A 60 -15.98 -2.59 8.12
C SER A 60 -14.77 -3.06 7.32
N LEU A 61 -13.96 -2.11 6.84
CA LEU A 61 -12.69 -2.41 6.20
C LEU A 61 -11.61 -2.71 7.26
N PRO A 62 -10.57 -3.50 6.90
CA PRO A 62 -9.41 -3.69 7.76
C PRO A 62 -8.73 -2.36 8.10
N ALA A 63 -8.17 -2.25 9.32
CA ALA A 63 -7.53 -1.01 9.79
C ALA A 63 -6.28 -0.61 8.97
N ASP A 64 -5.66 -1.58 8.29
CA ASP A 64 -4.50 -1.38 7.42
C ASP A 64 -4.90 -1.15 5.96
N PHE A 65 -6.19 -1.07 5.62
CA PHE A 65 -6.65 -0.89 4.24
C PHE A 65 -6.19 0.44 3.63
N LEU A 66 -5.62 0.37 2.41
CA LEU A 66 -5.28 1.55 1.60
C LEU A 66 -6.13 1.63 0.34
N GLU A 67 -6.26 0.51 -0.39
CA GLU A 67 -6.95 0.49 -1.68
C GLU A 67 -7.48 -0.90 -2.01
N ALA A 68 -8.68 -0.98 -2.57
CA ALA A 68 -9.27 -2.25 -3.00
C ALA A 68 -8.69 -2.64 -4.36
N ARG A 69 -8.08 -3.82 -4.44
CA ARG A 69 -7.58 -4.42 -5.68
C ARG A 69 -8.66 -5.29 -6.33
N GLN A 70 -9.38 -6.07 -5.52
CA GLN A 70 -10.45 -6.95 -5.97
C GLN A 70 -11.51 -7.06 -4.88
N VAL A 71 -12.77 -7.05 -5.29
CA VAL A 71 -13.91 -7.32 -4.40
C VAL A 71 -14.77 -8.36 -5.08
N LEU A 72 -15.00 -9.49 -4.42
CA LEU A 72 -15.84 -10.58 -4.89
C LEU A 72 -17.06 -10.72 -4.00
N ALA A 73 -18.22 -10.81 -4.63
CA ALA A 73 -19.44 -11.28 -3.99
C ALA A 73 -19.44 -12.81 -3.91
N PRO A 74 -20.35 -13.40 -3.10
CA PRO A 74 -20.51 -14.85 -3.04
C PRO A 74 -20.70 -15.45 -4.44
N GLY A 75 -20.06 -16.60 -4.67
CA GLY A 75 -19.98 -17.22 -6.00
C GLY A 75 -18.91 -16.62 -6.93
N SER A 76 -17.87 -15.98 -6.38
CA SER A 76 -16.74 -15.41 -7.13
C SER A 76 -17.13 -14.33 -8.14
N ARG A 77 -18.25 -13.65 -7.92
CA ARG A 77 -18.70 -12.59 -8.83
C ARG A 77 -17.98 -11.30 -8.53
N LEU A 78 -17.22 -10.84 -9.51
CA LEU A 78 -16.43 -9.62 -9.41
C LEU A 78 -17.30 -8.36 -9.31
N LEU A 79 -17.13 -7.62 -8.23
CA LEU A 79 -17.76 -6.33 -8.02
C LEU A 79 -16.85 -5.20 -8.49
N ARG A 80 -17.46 -4.15 -9.03
CA ARG A 80 -16.78 -2.91 -9.42
C ARG A 80 -17.14 -1.80 -8.46
N ALA A 81 -16.16 -0.92 -8.22
CA ALA A 81 -16.42 0.34 -7.56
C ALA A 81 -17.42 1.15 -8.42
N ARG A 82 -18.44 1.69 -7.78
CA ARG A 82 -19.46 2.55 -8.39
C ARG A 82 -19.47 3.90 -7.66
N PRO A 83 -19.79 5.00 -8.35
CA PRO A 83 -20.10 6.27 -7.68
C PRO A 83 -21.17 6.06 -6.61
N LEU A 84 -21.06 6.78 -5.49
CA LEU A 84 -22.04 6.65 -4.41
C LEU A 84 -23.46 6.99 -4.89
N ALA A 85 -23.61 7.98 -5.77
CA ALA A 85 -24.88 8.37 -6.36
C ALA A 85 -25.53 7.22 -7.17
N ASP A 86 -24.74 6.45 -7.92
CA ASP A 86 -25.26 5.31 -8.67
C ASP A 86 -25.84 4.26 -7.72
N LEU A 87 -25.13 3.96 -6.63
CA LEU A 87 -25.58 2.98 -5.64
C LEU A 87 -26.83 3.43 -4.88
N THR A 88 -27.09 4.73 -4.77
CA THR A 88 -28.33 5.23 -4.14
C THR A 88 -29.58 4.99 -4.96
N VAL A 89 -29.46 4.90 -6.29
CA VAL A 89 -30.60 4.67 -7.20
C VAL A 89 -30.88 3.18 -7.38
N VAL A 90 -29.89 2.31 -7.14
CA VAL A 90 -30.05 0.85 -7.19
C VAL A 90 -30.97 0.38 -6.07
N ALA A 91 -31.82 -0.60 -6.40
CA ALA A 91 -32.71 -1.26 -5.45
C ALA A 91 -31.97 -1.70 -4.18
N THR A 92 -32.58 -1.42 -3.02
CA THR A 92 -31.95 -1.66 -1.71
C THR A 92 -32.08 -3.11 -1.25
N ALA A 93 -33.14 -3.80 -1.66
CA ALA A 93 -33.45 -5.16 -1.24
C ALA A 93 -33.59 -6.10 -2.44
N GLY A 94 -33.30 -7.39 -2.20
CA GLY A 94 -33.43 -8.46 -3.20
C GLY A 94 -32.29 -8.49 -4.22
N GLY A 95 -31.65 -9.64 -4.35
CA GLY A 95 -30.64 -9.89 -5.39
C GLY A 95 -29.19 -9.70 -4.96
N ALA A 96 -28.30 -10.18 -5.82
CA ALA A 96 -26.86 -10.15 -5.58
C ALA A 96 -26.27 -8.75 -5.86
N PRO A 97 -25.29 -8.27 -5.09
CA PRO A 97 -24.77 -6.89 -5.17
C PRO A 97 -24.20 -6.55 -6.55
N VAL A 98 -24.55 -5.44 -7.17
CA VAL A 98 -24.07 -5.08 -8.52
C VAL A 98 -22.80 -4.24 -8.52
N GLY A 99 -22.42 -3.73 -7.35
CA GLY A 99 -21.22 -2.93 -7.15
C GLY A 99 -21.04 -2.53 -5.69
N TYR A 100 -19.94 -1.84 -5.42
CA TYR A 100 -19.62 -1.33 -4.09
C TYR A 100 -19.15 0.12 -4.14
N ALA A 101 -19.24 0.81 -3.01
CA ALA A 101 -18.55 2.06 -2.76
C ALA A 101 -17.91 2.00 -1.37
N ILE A 102 -16.85 2.78 -1.19
CA ILE A 102 -16.17 2.93 0.10
C ILE A 102 -16.56 4.29 0.67
N ILE A 103 -17.03 4.32 1.92
CA ILE A 103 -17.41 5.53 2.64
C ILE A 103 -16.71 5.49 4.00
N GLY A 104 -15.73 6.37 4.20
CA GLY A 104 -14.88 6.33 5.39
C GLY A 104 -14.13 4.99 5.47
N ASP A 105 -14.34 4.27 6.56
CA ASP A 105 -13.76 2.95 6.87
C ASP A 105 -14.70 1.78 6.53
N ARG A 106 -15.77 2.02 5.77
CA ARG A 106 -16.76 1.00 5.43
C ARG A 106 -16.90 0.78 3.94
N ILE A 107 -17.10 -0.48 3.58
CA ILE A 107 -17.57 -0.86 2.25
C ILE A 107 -19.09 -0.98 2.26
N ARG A 108 -19.74 -0.42 1.25
CA ARG A 108 -21.19 -0.46 1.07
C ARG A 108 -21.53 -1.06 -0.27
N VAL A 109 -22.42 -2.04 -0.26
CA VAL A 109 -22.89 -2.74 -1.47
C VAL A 109 -24.39 -2.57 -1.65
N ARG A 110 -24.83 -2.61 -2.91
CA ARG A 110 -26.25 -2.63 -3.27
C ARG A 110 -26.49 -3.59 -4.44
N PRO A 111 -27.61 -4.35 -4.46
CA PRO A 111 -28.56 -4.59 -3.37
C PRO A 111 -27.92 -5.24 -2.12
N ARG A 112 -28.59 -5.19 -0.96
CA ARG A 112 -28.05 -5.65 0.35
C ARG A 112 -28.04 -7.17 0.55
N GLY A 113 -28.21 -7.96 -0.51
CA GLY A 113 -28.43 -9.40 -0.42
C GLY A 113 -27.19 -10.26 -0.15
N ALA A 114 -25.99 -9.68 -0.07
CA ALA A 114 -24.77 -10.42 0.28
C ALA A 114 -24.51 -10.37 1.78
N ALA A 115 -24.22 -11.54 2.37
CA ALA A 115 -23.83 -11.68 3.77
C ALA A 115 -22.32 -11.41 3.99
N GLU A 116 -21.49 -11.68 2.98
CA GLU A 116 -20.05 -11.50 3.04
C GLU A 116 -19.47 -11.11 1.67
N LEU A 117 -18.28 -10.53 1.69
CA LEU A 117 -17.47 -10.23 0.50
C LEU A 117 -16.05 -10.72 0.73
N GLU A 118 -15.42 -11.26 -0.31
CA GLU A 118 -13.97 -11.48 -0.30
C GLU A 118 -13.29 -10.26 -0.93
N VAL A 119 -12.36 -9.66 -0.20
CA VAL A 119 -11.65 -8.46 -0.64
C VAL A 119 -10.16 -8.73 -0.66
N THR A 120 -9.55 -8.56 -1.83
CA THR A 120 -8.11 -8.39 -1.97
C THR A 120 -7.80 -6.90 -1.99
N TYR A 121 -6.92 -6.45 -1.12
CA TYR A 121 -6.61 -5.04 -0.95
C TYR A 121 -5.12 -4.81 -0.74
N TYR A 122 -4.69 -3.60 -1.03
CA TYR A 122 -3.38 -3.10 -0.62
C TYR A 122 -3.46 -2.65 0.83
N ALA A 123 -2.74 -3.34 1.70
CA ALA A 123 -2.54 -3.05 3.10
C ALA A 123 -1.36 -2.09 3.30
N ARG A 124 -1.38 -1.36 4.41
CA ARG A 124 -0.27 -0.55 4.89
C ARG A 124 0.96 -1.43 5.13
N ILE A 125 2.13 -0.92 4.77
CA ILE A 125 3.42 -1.55 5.08
C ILE A 125 3.50 -1.74 6.61
N PRO A 126 3.84 -2.94 7.12
CA PRO A 126 4.09 -3.16 8.54
C PRO A 126 5.13 -2.19 9.07
N ALA A 127 4.83 -1.49 10.16
CA ALA A 127 5.67 -0.41 10.66
C ALA A 127 7.00 -0.96 11.18
N LEU A 128 8.11 -0.42 10.69
CA LEU A 128 9.44 -0.80 11.13
C LEU A 128 9.76 -0.12 12.46
N THR A 129 9.94 -0.90 13.52
CA THR A 129 10.17 -0.40 14.88
C THR A 129 11.22 -1.24 15.61
N ALA A 130 11.66 -0.81 16.80
CA ALA A 130 12.56 -1.63 17.61
C ALA A 130 11.93 -2.96 18.06
N ALA A 131 10.59 -3.03 18.19
CA ALA A 131 9.88 -4.25 18.57
C ALA A 131 9.57 -5.15 17.36
N GLU A 132 9.42 -4.55 16.18
CA GLU A 132 9.22 -5.23 14.90
C GLU A 132 10.34 -4.78 13.94
N PRO A 133 11.55 -5.36 14.07
CA PRO A 133 12.75 -4.82 13.44
C PRO A 133 12.90 -5.16 11.97
N SER A 134 12.00 -5.96 11.38
CA SER A 134 12.04 -6.34 9.97
C SER A 134 10.63 -6.37 9.36
N ASN A 135 10.58 -6.13 8.05
CA ASN A 135 9.41 -6.28 7.21
C ASN A 135 9.84 -6.61 5.78
N TRP A 136 8.88 -7.00 4.94
CA TRP A 136 9.18 -7.38 3.55
C TRP A 136 9.85 -6.26 2.73
N LEU A 137 9.63 -4.99 3.09
CA LEU A 137 10.14 -3.86 2.32
C LEU A 137 11.63 -3.62 2.63
N ILE A 138 12.05 -3.68 3.89
CA ILE A 138 13.48 -3.57 4.24
C ILE A 138 14.28 -4.78 3.71
N ASP A 139 13.69 -5.97 3.69
CA ASP A 139 14.33 -7.16 3.15
C ASP A 139 14.54 -7.07 1.62
N ARG A 140 13.57 -6.49 0.91
CA ARG A 140 13.57 -6.44 -0.57
C ARG A 140 14.25 -5.21 -1.15
N ALA A 141 14.12 -4.06 -0.47
CA ALA A 141 14.58 -2.75 -0.94
C ALA A 141 15.02 -1.87 0.25
N PRO A 142 16.14 -2.20 0.92
CA PRO A 142 16.63 -1.42 2.05
C PRO A 142 17.01 0.02 1.68
N ASP A 143 17.35 0.25 0.42
CA ASP A 143 17.66 1.56 -0.15
C ASP A 143 16.46 2.53 -0.12
N VAL A 144 15.23 2.03 -0.28
CA VAL A 144 14.00 2.84 -0.15
C VAL A 144 13.88 3.41 1.27
N TYR A 145 14.11 2.59 2.29
CA TYR A 145 14.10 3.03 3.68
C TYR A 145 15.26 4.00 3.98
N LEU A 146 16.47 3.68 3.50
CA LEU A 146 17.65 4.54 3.71
C LEU A 146 17.41 5.94 3.17
N TYR A 147 17.05 6.08 1.89
CA TYR A 147 16.87 7.39 1.28
C TYR A 147 15.62 8.11 1.79
N GLY A 148 14.57 7.38 2.16
CA GLY A 148 13.40 7.98 2.82
C GLY A 148 13.76 8.57 4.19
N LEU A 149 14.57 7.87 4.99
CA LEU A 149 15.02 8.38 6.29
C LEU A 149 15.97 9.57 6.13
N VAL A 150 16.93 9.51 5.20
CA VAL A 150 17.85 10.62 4.90
C VAL A 150 17.11 11.87 4.41
N GLU A 151 16.04 11.70 3.62
CA GLU A 151 15.18 12.81 3.20
C GLU A 151 14.51 13.49 4.40
N GLU A 152 13.92 12.73 5.32
CA GLU A 152 13.28 13.29 6.52
C GLU A 152 14.28 14.00 7.44
N ILE A 153 15.49 13.43 7.57
CA ILE A 153 16.60 14.07 8.29
C ILE A 153 16.92 15.43 7.63
N ALA A 154 17.11 15.46 6.31
CA ALA A 154 17.43 16.69 5.58
C ALA A 154 16.30 17.74 5.66
N ILE A 155 15.04 17.32 5.64
CA ILE A 155 13.88 18.21 5.85
C ILE A 155 13.93 18.83 7.24
N TRP A 156 14.24 18.04 8.27
CA TRP A 156 14.39 18.54 9.64
C TRP A 156 15.55 19.54 9.76
N GLU A 157 16.67 19.27 9.07
CA GLU A 157 17.82 20.18 8.97
C GLU A 157 17.52 21.46 8.19
N ARG A 158 16.38 21.50 7.47
CA ARG A 158 16.01 22.59 6.54
C ARG A 158 17.00 22.74 5.38
N ASP A 159 17.69 21.67 5.02
CA ASP A 159 18.55 21.61 3.85
C ASP A 159 17.74 21.13 2.63
N ALA A 160 17.22 22.10 1.88
CA ALA A 160 16.42 21.82 0.70
C ALA A 160 17.20 21.09 -0.41
N ALA A 161 18.51 21.34 -0.53
CA ALA A 161 19.33 20.71 -1.56
C ALA A 161 19.54 19.23 -1.25
N LYS A 162 19.89 18.92 0.00
CA LYS A 162 20.04 17.54 0.50
C LYS A 162 18.71 16.78 0.46
N ALA A 163 17.61 17.44 0.86
CA ALA A 163 16.28 16.84 0.78
C ALA A 163 15.88 16.52 -0.67
N GLY A 164 16.14 17.43 -1.63
CA GLY A 164 15.88 17.18 -3.04
C GLY A 164 16.74 16.06 -3.66
N ALA A 165 18.01 15.97 -3.26
CA ALA A 165 18.90 14.88 -3.67
C ALA A 165 18.42 13.52 -3.13
N ALA A 166 18.09 13.45 -1.84
CA ALA A 166 17.57 12.24 -1.20
C ALA A 166 16.21 11.82 -1.79
N GLU A 167 15.32 12.77 -2.06
CA GLU A 167 14.04 12.51 -2.71
C GLU A 167 14.22 11.90 -4.10
N THR A 168 15.19 12.38 -4.87
CA THR A 168 15.52 11.83 -6.20
C THR A 168 15.99 10.38 -6.11
N LEU A 169 16.93 10.07 -5.20
CA LEU A 169 17.43 8.71 -4.99
C LEU A 169 16.33 7.76 -4.49
N LYS A 170 15.53 8.21 -3.53
CA LYS A 170 14.34 7.47 -3.05
C LYS A 170 13.38 7.18 -4.20
N ARG A 171 13.07 8.16 -5.05
CA ARG A 171 12.17 7.98 -6.19
C ARG A 171 12.70 6.94 -7.17
N GLN A 172 14.00 6.95 -7.44
CA GLN A 172 14.65 5.97 -8.31
C GLN A 172 14.58 4.55 -7.71
N ALA A 173 14.86 4.40 -6.42
CA ALA A 173 14.73 3.12 -5.71
C ALA A 173 13.29 2.59 -5.75
N MET A 174 12.30 3.44 -5.48
CA MET A 174 10.88 3.09 -5.55
C MET A 174 10.45 2.70 -6.97
N ALA A 175 10.93 3.40 -8.00
CA ALA A 175 10.63 3.08 -9.39
C ALA A 175 11.26 1.72 -9.80
N GLY A 176 12.49 1.45 -9.40
CA GLY A 176 13.15 0.16 -9.62
C GLY A 176 12.40 -0.99 -8.95
N LEU A 177 11.91 -0.77 -7.72
CA LEU A 177 11.08 -1.73 -7.00
C LEU A 177 9.75 -1.98 -7.72
N GLY A 178 9.12 -0.94 -8.27
CA GLY A 178 7.92 -1.07 -9.11
C GLY A 178 8.16 -1.95 -10.34
N LEU A 179 9.24 -1.72 -11.08
CA LEU A 179 9.61 -2.55 -12.25
C LEU A 179 9.88 -4.01 -11.86
N ALA A 180 10.56 -4.23 -10.73
CA ALA A 180 10.79 -5.58 -10.23
C ALA A 180 9.48 -6.29 -9.87
N ASP A 181 8.50 -5.57 -9.32
CA ASP A 181 7.18 -6.10 -8.99
C ASP A 181 6.34 -6.39 -10.25
N GLU A 182 6.41 -5.54 -11.27
CA GLU A 182 5.79 -5.81 -12.57
C GLU A 182 6.35 -7.09 -13.20
N ARG A 183 7.67 -7.26 -13.20
CA ARG A 183 8.31 -8.50 -13.70
C ARG A 183 7.92 -9.72 -12.87
N LEU A 184 7.79 -9.58 -11.56
CA LEU A 184 7.33 -10.67 -10.69
C LEU A 184 5.92 -11.13 -11.08
N ARG A 185 5.02 -10.19 -11.38
CA ARG A 185 3.62 -10.49 -11.70
C ARG A 185 3.39 -10.95 -13.14
N TRP A 186 4.11 -10.35 -14.08
CA TRP A 186 3.80 -10.44 -15.51
C TRP A 186 4.99 -10.94 -16.35
N GLY A 187 6.12 -11.29 -15.75
CA GLY A 187 7.33 -11.68 -16.47
C GLY A 187 7.18 -12.91 -17.37
N ASN A 188 6.16 -13.74 -17.13
CA ASN A 188 5.77 -14.87 -17.98
C ASN A 188 4.31 -14.75 -18.48
N GLY A 189 3.77 -13.54 -18.51
CA GLY A 189 2.41 -13.29 -18.98
C GLY A 189 2.33 -13.37 -20.50
N GLU A 190 1.49 -14.27 -21.02
CA GLU A 190 1.18 -14.36 -22.45
C GLU A 190 0.13 -13.30 -22.82
N ILE A 191 0.43 -12.44 -23.79
CA ILE A 191 -0.52 -11.45 -24.30
C ILE A 191 -1.31 -12.10 -25.45
N ALA A 192 -2.52 -12.57 -25.17
CA ALA A 192 -3.44 -13.00 -26.22
C ALA A 192 -4.12 -11.77 -26.86
N ILE A 193 -3.62 -11.34 -28.03
CA ILE A 193 -4.29 -10.33 -28.85
C ILE A 193 -5.42 -11.03 -29.60
N GLY A 194 -6.64 -10.93 -29.09
CA GLY A 194 -7.84 -11.36 -29.82
C GLY A 194 -8.06 -10.47 -31.04
N GLY A 195 -7.72 -10.97 -32.23
CA GLY A 195 -8.07 -10.31 -33.49
C GLY A 195 -9.59 -10.31 -33.71
N PRO A 196 -10.15 -9.30 -34.42
CA PRO A 196 -11.57 -9.27 -34.74
C PRO A 196 -11.93 -10.51 -35.56
N THR A 197 -12.87 -11.31 -35.04
CA THR A 197 -13.51 -12.40 -35.79
C THR A 197 -14.27 -11.81 -36.97
N PRO A 198 -14.01 -12.25 -38.22
CA PRO A 198 -14.67 -11.76 -39.42
C PRO A 198 -16.16 -12.12 -39.49
#